data_AF-A0A7X7BBF5-F1
#
_entry.id   AF-A0A7X7BBF5-F1
#
_cell.length_a   1.000
_cell.length_b   1.000
_cell.length_c   1.000
_cell.angle_alpha   90.00
_cell.angle_beta   90.00
_cell.angle_gamma   90.00
#
_symmetry.space_group_name_H-M   'P 1'
#
loop_
_entity.id
_entity.type
_entity.pdbx_description
1 polymer ?
#
loop_
_entity_poly.entity_id
_entity_poly.type
_entity_poly.pdbx_seq_one_letter_code
_entity_poly.pdbx_strand_id
1 'polypeptide(L)' 'FQVSAGLHAELGGSGHVRFEILGNGKRLADLSPVQGTMPAHTLDLPLAGITNLQLIATSAGDGSGNYAVWGEPRLLKEKR' A
#
# COMPACT_ATOMS: atom_id res chain seq x y z
N PHE A 1 -2.91 9.47 -7.23
CA PHE A 1 -3.23 8.05 -7.00
C PHE A 1 -3.59 7.94 -5.55
N GLN A 2 -4.85 7.64 -5.26
CA GLN A 2 -5.29 7.46 -3.89
C GLN A 2 -5.47 5.98 -3.61
N VAL A 3 -4.98 5.52 -2.46
CA VAL A 3 -5.15 4.14 -2.01
C VAL A 3 -5.01 4.07 -0.49
N SER A 4 -5.69 3.13 0.15
CA SER A 4 -5.42 2.76 1.53
C SER A 4 -4.63 1.46 1.59
N ALA A 5 -3.55 1.42 2.36
CA ALA A 5 -2.72 0.25 2.56
C ALA A 5 -2.86 -0.24 4.00
N GLY A 6 -3.23 -1.50 4.19
CA GLY A 6 -3.39 -2.08 5.52
C GLY A 6 -3.57 -3.59 5.47
N LEU A 7 -3.87 -4.18 6.61
CA LEU A 7 -4.19 -5.59 6.71
C LEU A 7 -5.69 -5.79 6.93
N HIS A 8 -6.21 -6.94 6.52
CA HIS A 8 -7.61 -7.30 6.73
C HIS A 8 -7.93 -7.29 8.24
N ALA A 9 -8.98 -6.58 8.65
CA ALA A 9 -9.26 -6.31 10.07
C ALA A 9 -9.41 -7.58 10.93
N GLU A 10 -10.04 -8.63 10.39
CA GLU A 10 -10.28 -9.87 11.15
C GLU A 10 -9.17 -10.91 11.02
N LEU A 11 -8.61 -11.08 9.81
CA LEU A 11 -7.65 -12.15 9.49
C LEU A 11 -6.20 -11.70 9.69
N GLY A 12 -5.96 -10.39 9.58
CA GLY A 12 -4.64 -9.79 9.49
C GLY A 12 -3.99 -9.46 10.83
N GLY A 13 -4.66 -9.72 11.96
CA GLY A 13 -4.28 -9.18 13.27
C GLY A 13 -2.83 -9.48 13.72
N SER A 14 -2.27 -10.62 13.32
CA SER A 14 -0.87 -11.00 13.61
C SER A 14 0.13 -10.64 12.50
N GLY A 15 -0.34 -10.12 11.38
CA GLY A 15 0.48 -9.85 10.20
C GLY A 15 1.34 -8.60 10.32
N HIS A 16 2.43 -8.61 9.57
CA HIS A 16 3.45 -7.56 9.51
C HIS A 16 3.89 -7.40 8.05
N VAL A 17 3.47 -6.31 7.40
CA VAL A 17 3.66 -6.10 5.96
C VAL A 17 4.27 -4.73 5.68
N ARG A 18 5.33 -4.70 4.89
CA ARG A 18 5.85 -3.47 4.29
C ARG A 18 5.12 -3.20 2.98
N PHE A 19 4.59 -1.99 2.82
CA PHE A 19 3.94 -1.56 1.60
C PHE A 19 4.81 -0.55 0.86
N GLU A 20 5.04 -0.81 -0.42
CA GLU A 20 5.80 0.06 -1.32
C GLU A 20 4.98 0.34 -2.59
N ILE A 21 5.12 1.55 -3.11
CA ILE A 21 4.56 1.92 -4.42
C ILE A 21 5.71 2.42 -5.29
N LEU A 22 5.86 1.83 -6.48
CA LEU A 22 6.80 2.30 -7.49
C LEU A 22 6.05 2.91 -8.69
N GLY A 23 6.63 3.95 -9.26
CA GLY A 23 6.22 4.56 -10.53
C GLY A 23 7.38 4.48 -11.51
N ASN A 24 7.17 3.82 -12.65
CA ASN A 24 8.22 3.58 -13.65
C ASN A 24 9.50 2.96 -13.03
N GLY A 25 9.32 2.03 -12.07
CA GLY A 25 10.43 1.38 -11.34
C GLY A 25 11.09 2.23 -10.24
N LYS A 26 10.70 3.49 -10.05
CA LYS A 26 11.20 4.36 -8.98
C LYS A 26 10.22 4.40 -7.82
N ARG A 27 10.73 4.35 -6.58
CA ARG A 27 9.92 4.41 -5.37
C ARG A 27 9.19 5.75 -5.24
N LEU A 28 7.86 5.68 -5.12
CA LEU A 28 6.96 6.81 -4.85
C LEU A 28 6.52 6.83 -3.38
N ALA A 29 6.30 5.65 -2.79
CA ALA A 29 5.98 5.50 -1.37
C ALA A 29 6.62 4.24 -0.80
N ASP A 30 6.94 4.29 0.49
CA ASP A 30 7.53 3.20 1.26
C ASP A 30 7.15 3.40 2.72
N LEU A 31 6.20 2.60 3.16
CA LEU A 31 5.71 2.63 4.53
C LEU A 31 6.62 1.77 5.41
N SER A 32 6.87 2.21 6.63
CA SER A 32 7.36 1.32 7.68
C SER A 32 6.41 0.12 7.83
N PRO A 33 6.89 -1.04 8.31
CA PRO A 33 6.05 -2.22 8.46
C PRO A 33 4.74 -1.93 9.19
N VAL A 34 3.63 -2.18 8.51
CA VAL A 34 2.28 -2.02 9.02
C VAL A 34 1.89 -3.31 9.73
N GLN A 35 1.44 -3.19 10.98
CA GLN A 35 0.96 -4.31 11.78
C GLN A 35 -0.55 -4.47 11.60
N GLY A 36 -1.04 -5.70 11.78
CA GLY A 36 -2.46 -6.04 11.72
C GLY A 36 -3.40 -5.22 12.60
N THR A 37 -2.88 -4.71 13.71
CA THR A 37 -3.62 -3.92 14.71
C THR A 37 -3.64 -2.43 14.40
N MET A 38 -2.89 -1.97 13.39
CA MET A 38 -2.84 -0.57 12.98
C MET A 38 -3.98 -0.24 12.02
N PRO A 39 -4.51 1.00 12.06
CA PRO A 39 -5.43 1.48 11.03
C PRO A 39 -4.75 1.49 9.66
N ALA A 40 -5.54 1.39 8.60
CA ALA A 40 -5.02 1.49 7.24
C ALA A 40 -4.41 2.88 6.98
N HIS A 41 -3.30 2.90 6.25
CA HIS A 41 -2.60 4.11 5.83
C HIS A 41 -3.12 4.58 4.47
N THR A 42 -3.75 5.75 4.43
CA THR A 42 -4.15 6.37 3.16
C THR A 42 -2.98 7.12 2.53
N LEU A 43 -2.73 6.86 1.26
CA LEU A 43 -1.70 7.48 0.43
C LEU A 43 -2.38 8.27 -0.69
N ASP A 44 -1.87 9.48 -0.97
CA ASP A 44 -2.20 10.25 -2.16
C ASP A 44 -0.92 10.66 -2.88
N LEU A 45 -0.67 10.05 -4.04
CA LEU A 45 0.59 10.18 -4.79
C LEU A 45 0.37 10.86 -6.14
N PRO A 46 1.17 11.87 -6.52
CA PRO A 46 1.11 12.46 -7.86
C PRO A 46 1.54 11.42 -8.91
N LEU A 47 0.87 11.42 -10.07
CA LEU A 47 1.13 10.46 -11.16
C LEU A 47 1.56 11.13 -12.49
N ALA A 48 1.83 12.42 -12.50
CA ALA A 48 2.24 13.10 -13.73
C ALA A 48 3.48 12.42 -14.33
N GLY A 49 3.35 11.94 -15.58
CA GLY A 49 4.42 11.23 -16.29
C GLY A 49 4.66 9.77 -15.85
N ILE A 50 3.87 9.23 -14.92
CA ILE A 50 3.93 7.82 -14.54
C ILE A 50 3.07 6.99 -15.50
N THR A 51 3.68 5.99 -16.13
CA THR A 51 3.02 5.09 -17.08
C THR A 51 2.82 3.70 -16.50
N ASN A 52 3.68 3.29 -15.55
CA ASN A 52 3.56 2.02 -14.85
C ASN A 52 3.55 2.24 -13.34
N LEU A 53 2.53 1.74 -12.67
CA LEU A 53 2.44 1.70 -11.21
C LEU A 53 2.60 0.27 -10.71
N GLN A 54 3.43 0.09 -9.69
CA GLN A 54 3.63 -1.20 -9.04
C GLN A 54 3.27 -1.06 -7.56
N LEU A 55 2.33 -1.88 -7.11
CA LEU A 55 1.92 -2.00 -5.72
C LEU A 55 2.59 -3.24 -5.14
N ILE A 56 3.47 -3.06 -4.16
CA ILE A 56 4.30 -4.13 -3.61
C ILE A 56 3.96 -4.29 -2.13
N ALA A 57 3.63 -5.51 -1.72
CA ALA A 57 3.45 -5.89 -0.34
C ALA A 57 4.48 -6.98 -0.01
N THR A 58 5.39 -6.67 0.90
CA THR A 58 6.49 -7.55 1.30
C THR A 58 6.32 -7.96 2.74
N SER A 59 6.48 -9.25 3.05
CA SER A 59 6.47 -9.70 4.44
C SER A 59 7.58 -9.01 5.23
N ALA A 60 7.24 -8.47 6.40
CA ALA A 60 8.19 -7.95 7.38
C ALA A 60 8.32 -8.90 8.59
N GLY A 61 8.07 -10.19 8.38
CA GLY A 61 8.11 -11.25 9.40
C GLY A 61 8.03 -12.63 8.76
N ASP A 62 7.44 -13.59 9.47
CA ASP A 62 7.30 -14.99 9.03
C ASP A 62 6.28 -15.19 7.90
N GLY A 63 5.51 -14.16 7.55
CA GLY A 63 4.48 -14.20 6.51
C GLY A 63 3.10 -14.64 7.03
N SER A 64 3.01 -15.14 8.26
CA SER A 64 1.76 -15.59 8.85
C SER A 64 0.85 -14.40 9.17
N GLY A 65 -0.44 -14.51 8.84
CA GLY A 65 -1.39 -13.42 9.06
C GLY A 65 -1.21 -12.22 8.14
N ASN A 66 -0.36 -12.29 7.11
CA ASN A 66 -0.17 -11.22 6.13
C ASN A 66 -1.31 -11.15 5.11
N TYR A 67 -2.53 -10.95 5.58
CA TYR A 67 -3.71 -10.66 4.76
C TYR A 67 -3.67 -9.19 4.31
N ALA A 68 -2.69 -8.85 3.48
CA ALA A 68 -2.46 -7.50 2.97
C ALA A 68 -3.60 -7.03 2.05
N VAL A 69 -4.02 -5.78 2.19
CA VAL A 69 -5.13 -5.17 1.44
C VAL A 69 -4.70 -3.81 0.91
N TRP A 70 -4.95 -3.60 -0.39
CA TRP A 70 -4.98 -2.29 -1.03
C TRP A 70 -6.45 -1.86 -1.18
N GLY A 71 -6.93 -1.05 -0.25
CA GLY A 71 -8.31 -0.56 -0.21
C GLY A 71 -8.53 0.62 -1.16
N GLU A 72 -9.59 0.52 -1.97
CA GLU A 72 -10.04 1.55 -2.91
C GLU A 72 -8.93 2.23 -3.74
N PRO A 73 -8.10 1.49 -4.49
CA PRO A 73 -7.11 2.10 -5.36
C PRO A 73 -7.79 2.90 -6.49
N ARG A 74 -7.51 4.21 -6.55
CA ARG A 74 -8.12 5.15 -7.50
C ARG A 74 -7.07 5.97 -8.27
N LEU A 75 -7.20 5.96 -9.60
CA LEU A 75 -6.58 6.95 -10.48
C LEU A 75 -7.47 8.17 -10.54
N LEU A 76 -7.02 9.26 -9.93
CA LEU A 76 -7.73 10.54 -9.97
C LEU A 76 -7.11 11.42 -11.06
N LYS A 77 -7.96 12.00 -11.90
CA LYS A 77 -7.58 13.05 -12.83
C LYS A 77 -7.51 14.35 -12.06
N GLU A 78 -6.46 15.14 -12.27
CA GLU A 78 -6.44 16.51 -11.73
C GLU A 78 -7.66 17.27 -12.26
N LYS A 79 -8.36 17.95 -11.35
CA LYS A 79 -9.43 18.87 -11.74
C LYS A 79 -8.74 20.07 -12.42
N ARG A 80 -9.07 20.28 -13.70
CA ARG A 80 -8.71 21.49 -14.42
C ARG A 80 -9.39 22.71 -13.80
#